data_AF-A0A135LM26-F1
#
_entry.id   AF-A0A135LM26-F1
#
_cell.length_a   1.000
_cell.length_b   1.000
_cell.length_c   1.000
_cell.angle_alpha   90.00
_cell.angle_beta   90.00
_cell.angle_gamma   90.00
#
_symmetry.space_group_name_H-M   'P 1'
#
loop_
_entity.id
_entity.type
_entity.pdbx_description
1 polymer ?
#
loop_
_entity_poly.entity_id
_entity_poly.type
_entity_poly.pdbx_seq_one_letter_code
_entity_poly.pdbx_strand_id
1 'polypeptide(L)'
;MPSSNMFGGDGGGGSVFKLLSDDPDQTFDEDEIIIQFTIYAGAYVDGISFKTNKLAGGFSARGPGGGAHRVDVGNGKLRGFTGKSGYDIDALSVTSN
;
A
#
# COMPACT_ATOMS: atom_id res chain seq x y z
N MET A 1 -18.12 33.95 -15.62
CA MET A 1 -17.33 34.82 -14.74
C MET A 1 -16.84 33.99 -13.56
N PRO A 2 -15.55 34.05 -13.19
CA PRO A 2 -14.97 33.21 -12.14
C PRO A 2 -15.28 33.78 -10.75
N SER A 3 -15.51 32.90 -9.77
CA SER A 3 -15.46 33.25 -8.35
C SER A 3 -14.01 33.16 -7.87
N SER A 4 -13.53 34.29 -7.36
CA SER A 4 -12.21 34.50 -6.77
C SER A 4 -12.03 33.75 -5.45
N ASN A 5 -10.92 33.00 -5.31
CA ASN A 5 -10.35 32.70 -4.00
C ASN A 5 -9.16 33.64 -3.77
N MET A 6 -9.24 34.37 -2.66
CA MET A 6 -8.30 35.36 -2.19
C MET A 6 -6.96 34.70 -1.83
N PHE A 7 -5.85 35.21 -2.35
CA PHE A 7 -4.52 34.97 -1.80
C PHE A 7 -3.95 36.28 -1.30
N GLY A 8 -3.98 36.45 0.02
CA GLY A 8 -3.24 37.48 0.73
C GLY A 8 -2.54 36.82 1.90
N GLY A 9 -1.25 37.09 2.06
CA GLY A 9 -0.48 36.67 3.24
C GLY A 9 0.94 36.23 2.92
N ASP A 10 1.85 37.20 2.91
CA ASP A 10 3.30 37.05 3.02
C ASP A 10 3.71 36.21 4.24
N GLY A 11 4.84 35.50 4.12
CA GLY A 11 5.66 35.13 5.27
C GLY A 11 6.04 33.65 5.39
N GLY A 12 7.25 33.33 4.94
CA GLY A 12 8.13 32.40 5.65
C GLY A 12 7.67 30.95 5.82
N GLY A 13 7.99 30.12 4.83
CA GLY A 13 7.96 28.67 4.96
C GLY A 13 7.89 28.08 3.57
N GLY A 14 9.00 27.51 3.08
CA GLY A 14 9.01 26.87 1.77
C GLY A 14 7.88 25.86 1.71
N SER A 15 6.85 26.17 0.92
CA SER A 15 5.79 25.25 0.59
C SER A 15 6.47 24.13 -0.18
N VAL A 16 6.85 23.06 0.51
CA VAL A 16 7.11 21.78 -0.11
C VAL A 16 5.78 21.37 -0.73
N PHE A 17 5.59 21.77 -1.99
CA PHE A 17 4.68 21.10 -2.89
C PHE A 17 5.16 19.66 -2.94
N LYS A 18 4.63 18.82 -2.05
CA LYS A 18 4.72 17.37 -2.18
C LYS A 18 3.92 17.07 -3.43
N LEU A 19 4.62 17.03 -4.57
CA LEU A 19 4.14 16.35 -5.76
C LEU A 19 3.72 14.98 -5.25
N LEU A 20 2.41 14.74 -5.23
CA LEU A 20 1.85 13.44 -4.93
C LEU A 20 2.40 12.50 -6.01
N SER A 21 3.55 11.87 -5.76
CA SER A 21 3.66 10.46 -6.07
C SER A 21 2.55 9.84 -5.23
N ASP A 22 1.37 9.69 -5.83
CA ASP A 22 0.16 9.12 -5.21
C ASP A 22 0.32 7.61 -4.95
N ASP A 23 1.57 7.14 -4.96
CA ASP A 23 1.99 5.81 -4.54
C ASP A 23 1.96 5.80 -2.99
N PRO A 24 1.07 5.01 -2.39
CA PRO A 24 0.94 4.99 -0.94
C PRO A 24 2.12 4.22 -0.34
N ASP A 25 3.14 4.95 0.12
CA ASP A 25 4.18 4.38 0.97
C ASP A 25 3.58 4.02 2.34
N GLN A 26 3.84 2.79 2.81
CA GLN A 26 3.53 2.37 4.17
C GLN A 26 4.81 2.12 4.95
N THR A 27 5.01 2.89 6.01
CA THR A 27 6.05 2.66 7.04
C THR A 27 5.42 2.01 8.26
N PHE A 28 6.13 1.07 8.89
CA PHE A 28 5.68 0.34 10.07
C PHE A 28 6.43 0.81 11.31
N ASP A 29 5.77 0.83 12.47
CA ASP A 29 6.46 0.94 13.76
C ASP A 29 7.26 -0.34 14.08
N GLU A 30 8.22 -0.26 15.01
CA GLU A 30 9.06 -1.41 15.42
C GLU A 30 8.25 -2.63 15.92
N ASP A 31 7.10 -2.39 16.56
CA ASP A 31 6.18 -3.40 17.09
C ASP A 31 4.92 -3.60 16.23
N GLU A 32 4.88 -3.01 15.04
CA GLU A 32 3.81 -3.23 14.07
C GLU A 32 4.10 -4.44 13.19
N ILE A 33 3.13 -5.35 13.10
CA ILE A 33 3.23 -6.58 12.31
C ILE A 33 2.00 -6.75 11.42
N ILE A 34 2.22 -7.27 10.23
CA ILE A 34 1.14 -7.71 9.35
C ILE A 34 0.50 -8.98 9.94
N ILE A 35 -0.78 -8.89 10.27
CA ILE A 35 -1.59 -10.01 10.80
C ILE A 35 -2.43 -10.68 9.72
N GLN A 36 -2.65 -10.00 8.60
CA GLN A 36 -3.38 -10.52 7.46
C GLN A 36 -2.79 -9.93 6.19
N PHE A 37 -2.51 -10.78 5.20
CA PHE A 37 -2.09 -10.35 3.88
C PHE A 37 -3.03 -10.92 2.81
N THR A 38 -3.24 -10.20 1.72
CA THR A 38 -4.08 -10.66 0.61
C THR A 38 -3.48 -10.15 -0.69
N ILE A 39 -3.27 -11.07 -1.63
CA ILE A 39 -2.82 -10.78 -2.98
C ILE A 39 -4.05 -10.84 -3.89
N TYR A 40 -4.21 -9.87 -4.77
CA TYR A 40 -5.20 -9.90 -5.84
C TYR A 40 -4.49 -10.24 -7.13
N ALA A 41 -4.89 -11.31 -7.79
CA ALA A 41 -4.25 -11.75 -9.02
C ALA A 41 -5.23 -12.35 -10.02
N GLY A 42 -5.00 -12.08 -11.30
CA GLY A 42 -5.63 -12.73 -12.44
C GLY A 42 -4.55 -13.38 -13.31
N ALA A 43 -4.32 -12.82 -14.51
CA ALA A 43 -3.18 -13.18 -15.34
C ALA A 43 -1.85 -12.63 -14.78
N TYR A 44 -1.92 -11.51 -14.06
CA TYR A 44 -0.84 -10.84 -13.36
C TYR A 44 -1.31 -10.46 -11.95
N VAL A 45 -0.41 -9.96 -11.10
CA VAL A 45 -0.78 -9.40 -9.80
C VAL A 45 -1.40 -8.03 -9.98
N ASP A 46 -2.67 -7.90 -9.60
CA ASP A 46 -3.46 -6.68 -9.67
C ASP A 46 -3.29 -5.80 -8.42
N GLY A 47 -2.80 -6.38 -7.32
CA GLY A 47 -2.45 -5.61 -6.13
C GLY A 47 -2.35 -6.41 -4.84
N ILE A 48 -2.15 -5.69 -3.75
CA ILE A 48 -2.04 -6.24 -2.40
C ILE A 48 -2.90 -5.45 -1.42
N SER A 49 -3.33 -6.12 -0.37
CA SER A 49 -3.90 -5.47 0.82
C SER A 49 -3.46 -6.19 2.07
N PHE A 50 -3.29 -5.47 3.16
CA PHE A 50 -2.95 -6.07 4.44
C PHE A 50 -3.58 -5.35 5.62
N LYS A 51 -3.62 -6.04 6.75
CA LYS A 51 -3.94 -5.46 8.05
C LYS A 51 -2.77 -5.68 8.98
N THR A 52 -2.58 -4.75 9.90
CA THR A 52 -1.61 -4.89 10.96
C THR A 52 -2.31 -4.93 12.32
N ASN A 53 -1.55 -5.23 13.37
CA ASN A 53 -2.01 -5.11 14.76
C ASN A 53 -2.31 -3.65 15.18
N LYS A 54 -1.91 -2.64 14.38
CA LYS A 54 -2.11 -1.22 14.70
C LYS A 54 -3.00 -0.47 13.70
N LEU A 55 -3.02 -0.90 12.44
CA LEU A 55 -3.78 -0.27 11.36
C LEU A 55 -5.12 -0.99 11.16
N ALA A 56 -6.13 -0.59 11.94
CA ALA A 56 -7.47 -1.19 11.89
C ALA A 56 -8.16 -1.04 10.52
N GLY A 57 -7.89 0.08 9.81
CA GLY A 57 -8.43 0.34 8.47
C GLY A 57 -7.81 -0.51 7.36
N GLY A 58 -6.64 -1.11 7.62
CA GLY A 58 -5.85 -1.82 6.62
C GLY A 58 -5.21 -0.90 5.57
N PHE A 59 -4.31 -1.48 4.80
CA PHE A 59 -3.68 -0.88 3.63
C PHE A 59 -4.18 -1.59 2.38
N SER A 60 -4.32 -0.85 1.28
CA SER A 60 -4.72 -1.40 -0.01
C SER A 60 -4.06 -0.63 -1.16
N ALA A 61 -3.23 -1.33 -1.93
CA ALA A 61 -2.68 -0.86 -3.19
C ALA A 61 -3.08 -1.87 -4.27
N ARG A 62 -4.18 -1.61 -4.97
CA ARG A 62 -4.74 -2.54 -5.96
C ARG A 62 -5.54 -1.83 -7.05
N GLY A 63 -5.55 -2.46 -8.22
CA GLY A 63 -6.53 -2.20 -9.27
C GLY A 63 -7.90 -2.81 -8.97
N PRO A 64 -8.87 -2.61 -9.89
CA PRO A 64 -10.22 -3.17 -9.76
C PRO A 64 -10.31 -4.68 -10.05
N GLY A 65 -9.25 -5.29 -10.60
CA GLY A 65 -9.21 -6.70 -11.02
C GLY A 65 -8.66 -7.68 -9.97
N GLY A 66 -8.53 -8.94 -10.39
CA GLY A 66 -7.88 -10.01 -9.63
C GLY A 66 -8.77 -10.75 -8.63
N GLY A 67 -8.57 -12.06 -8.53
CA GLY A 67 -9.14 -12.90 -7.48
C GLY A 67 -8.36 -12.73 -6.18
N ALA A 68 -9.06 -12.72 -5.04
CA ALA A 68 -8.42 -12.57 -3.73
C ALA A 68 -7.79 -13.88 -3.25
N HIS A 69 -6.47 -13.86 -3.03
CA HIS A 69 -5.69 -14.92 -2.43
C HIS A 69 -5.25 -14.49 -1.04
N ARG A 70 -6.01 -14.92 -0.02
CA ARG A 70 -5.74 -14.56 1.37
C ARG A 70 -4.64 -15.45 1.96
N VAL A 71 -3.67 -14.82 2.59
CA VAL A 71 -2.63 -15.46 3.39
C VAL A 71 -2.90 -15.12 4.85
N ASP A 72 -3.18 -16.14 5.64
CA ASP A 72 -3.28 -15.99 7.08
C ASP A 72 -1.89 -16.08 7.70
N VAL A 73 -1.42 -14.96 8.24
CA VAL A 73 -0.10 -14.87 8.90
C VAL A 73 -0.22 -15.35 10.35
N GLY A 74 -1.42 -15.34 10.94
CA GLY A 74 -1.68 -15.78 12.31
C GLY A 74 -0.82 -15.05 13.34
N ASN A 75 -0.24 -15.82 14.27
CA ASN A 75 0.72 -15.33 15.27
C ASN A 75 2.16 -15.27 14.74
N GLY A 76 2.37 -15.65 13.48
CA GLY A 76 3.66 -15.60 12.81
C GLY A 76 4.03 -14.18 12.37
N LYS A 77 5.18 -14.06 11.71
CA LYS A 77 5.57 -12.80 11.04
C LYS A 77 5.74 -13.05 9.56
N LEU A 78 5.18 -12.17 8.74
CA LEU A 78 5.51 -12.09 7.32
C LEU A 78 6.99 -11.70 7.22
N ARG A 79 7.83 -12.59 6.69
CA ARG A 79 9.28 -12.38 6.61
C ARG A 79 9.73 -11.80 5.29
N GLY A 80 8.92 -11.97 4.26
CA GLY A 80 9.19 -11.41 2.95
C GLY A 80 8.33 -12.04 1.88
N PHE A 81 8.76 -11.79 0.64
CA PHE A 81 8.06 -12.18 -0.56
C PHE A 81 9.01 -12.89 -1.51
N THR A 82 8.46 -13.80 -2.30
CA THR A 82 9.12 -14.39 -3.47
C THR A 82 8.20 -14.22 -4.67
N GLY A 83 8.75 -14.08 -5.87
CA GLY A 83 7.91 -13.80 -7.02
C GLY A 83 8.67 -13.77 -8.33
N LYS A 84 7.94 -13.42 -9.38
CA LYS A 84 8.45 -13.20 -10.73
C LYS A 84 7.87 -11.88 -11.25
N SER A 85 8.68 -11.12 -11.96
CA SER A 85 8.26 -9.89 -12.63
C SER A 85 8.83 -9.81 -14.04
N GLY A 86 8.08 -9.13 -14.91
CA GLY A 86 8.49 -8.72 -16.25
C GLY A 86 8.21 -7.22 -16.42
N TYR A 87 7.25 -6.90 -17.28
CA TYR A 87 6.70 -5.55 -17.37
C TYR A 87 5.83 -5.23 -16.14
N ASP A 88 5.04 -6.20 -15.72
CA ASP A 88 4.23 -6.20 -14.50
C ASP A 88 4.75 -7.25 -13.49
N ILE A 89 4.15 -7.31 -12.30
CA ILE A 89 4.39 -8.41 -11.36
C ILE A 89 3.60 -9.63 -11.86
N ASP A 90 4.31 -10.63 -12.39
CA ASP A 90 3.71 -11.85 -12.94
C ASP A 90 3.15 -12.75 -11.83
N ALA A 91 3.90 -12.90 -10.74
CA ALA A 91 3.54 -13.77 -9.63
C ALA A 91 4.15 -13.28 -8.33
N LEU A 92 3.39 -13.39 -7.25
CA LEU A 92 3.83 -13.04 -5.90
C LEU A 92 3.40 -14.14 -4.93
N SER A 93 4.31 -14.50 -4.04
CA SER A 93 4.10 -15.44 -2.94
C SER A 93 4.68 -14.85 -1.66
N VAL A 94 4.12 -15.27 -0.53
CA VAL A 94 4.49 -14.79 0.80
C VAL A 94 5.25 -15.88 1.54
N THR A 95 6.32 -15.49 2.23
CA THR A 95 7.02 -16.35 3.17
C THR A 95 6.65 -15.94 4.59
N SER A 96 5.89 -16.79 5.28
CA SER A 96 5.56 -16.67 6.70
C SER A 96 6.16 -17.82 7.49
N ASN A 97 6.42 -17.60 8.79
CA ASN A 97 6.85 -18.62 9.75
C ASN A 97 6.00 -18.49 11.00
#